data_AF-A0A416ETY9-F1
#
_entry.id   AF-A0A416ETY9-F1
#
_cell.length_a   1.000
_cell.length_b   1.000
_cell.length_c   1.000
_cell.angle_alpha   90.00
_cell.angle_beta   90.00
_cell.angle_gamma   90.00
#
_symmetry.space_group_name_H-M   'P 1'
#
loop_
_entity.id
_entity.type
_entity.pdbx_description
1 polymer ?
#
loop_
_entity_poly.entity_id
_entity_poly.type
_entity_poly.pdbx_seq_one_letter_code
_entity_poly.pdbx_strand_id
1 'polypeptide(L)'
;MNREQMETAGYGVHHVSDDGKYLIMGNGTRAFAVAVEQPEKDNPLRTAEMTLEDDYGMIDGVINNGRRGEESEKAQEYADRTTPEKPSIRERLEDAKRECAEHKPSEGKKPGRDVPEHDCL
;
A
#
# COMPACT_ATOMS: atom_id res chain seq x y z
N MET A 1 23.19 21.80 -6.18
CA MET A 1 24.00 21.30 -5.06
C MET A 1 24.30 22.49 -4.18
N ASN A 2 23.83 22.47 -2.93
CA ASN A 2 23.90 23.60 -2.01
C ASN A 2 25.34 23.75 -1.47
N ARG A 3 25.77 24.98 -1.15
CA ARG A 3 27.03 25.28 -0.46
C ARG A 3 27.26 24.38 0.75
N GLU A 4 26.28 24.25 1.64
CA GLU A 4 26.39 23.45 2.87
C GLU A 4 26.64 21.96 2.57
N GLN A 5 26.03 21.44 1.51
CA GLN A 5 26.24 20.07 1.05
C GLN A 5 27.66 19.88 0.50
N MET A 6 28.21 20.88 -0.18
CA MET A 6 29.58 20.84 -0.69
C MET A 6 30.62 20.98 0.44
N GLU A 7 30.38 21.86 1.42
CA GLU A 7 31.24 22.00 2.60
C GLU A 7 31.28 20.70 3.41
N THR A 8 30.13 20.04 3.62
CA THR A 8 30.05 18.71 4.26
C THR A 8 30.79 17.64 3.46
N ALA A 9 30.78 17.72 2.13
CA ALA A 9 31.52 16.82 1.25
C ALA A 9 33.03 17.15 1.17
N GLY A 10 33.53 18.08 1.99
CA GLY A 10 34.95 18.44 2.06
C GLY A 10 35.43 19.39 0.97
N TYR A 11 34.52 20.08 0.27
CA TYR A 11 34.87 21.14 -0.66
C TYR A 11 34.92 22.48 0.09
N GLY A 12 36.10 23.12 0.11
CA GLY A 12 36.30 24.43 0.72
C GLY A 12 36.15 25.55 -0.31
N VAL A 13 35.84 26.78 0.15
CA VAL A 13 35.81 27.98 -0.72
C VAL A 13 37.24 28.44 -1.00
N HIS A 14 37.61 28.54 -2.27
CA HIS A 14 38.94 29.01 -2.69
C HIS A 14 38.90 30.40 -3.30
N HIS A 15 37.85 30.71 -4.06
CA HIS A 15 37.74 31.96 -4.79
C HIS A 15 36.29 32.38 -4.94
N VAL A 16 36.06 33.68 -5.09
CA VAL A 16 34.75 34.27 -5.41
C VAL A 16 34.89 34.90 -6.79
N SER A 17 33.91 34.68 -7.68
CA SER A 17 33.92 35.30 -8.99
C SER A 17 33.91 36.83 -8.91
N ASP A 18 34.42 37.50 -9.94
CA ASP A 18 34.51 38.97 -9.99
C ASP A 18 33.14 39.65 -9.89
N ASP A 19 32.08 38.99 -10.36
CA ASP A 19 30.70 39.45 -10.26
C ASP A 19 30.03 39.12 -8.92
N GLY A 20 30.73 38.42 -8.02
CA GLY A 20 30.24 38.02 -6.70
C GLY A 20 29.12 36.98 -6.74
N LYS A 21 28.75 36.44 -7.91
CA LYS A 21 27.61 35.54 -8.06
C LYS A 21 27.95 34.09 -7.75
N TYR A 22 29.22 33.70 -7.85
CA TYR A 22 29.65 32.32 -7.69
C TYR A 22 30.82 32.18 -6.70
N LEU A 23 30.74 31.14 -5.87
CA LEU A 23 31.83 30.62 -5.05
C LEU A 23 32.46 29.45 -5.76
N ILE A 24 33.77 29.51 -5.98
CA ILE A 24 34.54 28.37 -6.48
C ILE A 24 34.91 27.51 -5.28
N MET A 25 34.23 26.37 -5.14
CA MET A 25 34.49 25.40 -4.08
C MET A 25 35.26 24.20 -4.62
N GLY A 26 36.32 23.81 -3.92
CA GLY A 26 37.27 22.79 -4.36
C GLY A 26 37.80 21.93 -3.23
N ASN A 27 38.09 20.66 -3.54
CA ASN A 27 38.66 19.68 -2.62
C ASN A 27 40.07 19.20 -3.05
N GLY A 28 40.75 19.97 -3.90
CA GLY A 28 42.07 19.65 -4.45
C GLY A 28 42.05 18.73 -5.69
N THR A 29 41.00 17.96 -5.92
CA THR A 29 40.86 17.12 -7.13
C THR A 29 39.80 17.65 -8.09
N ARG A 30 38.70 18.17 -7.55
CA ARG A 30 37.59 18.74 -8.32
C ARG A 30 37.24 20.11 -7.75
N ALA A 31 36.73 20.97 -8.63
CA ALA A 31 36.21 22.28 -8.28
C ALA A 31 34.88 22.52 -8.99
N PHE A 32 33.97 23.21 -8.32
CA PHE A 32 32.66 23.56 -8.83
C PHE A 32 32.37 25.05 -8.55
N ALA A 33 31.73 25.72 -9.50
CA ALA A 33 31.16 27.04 -9.29
C ALA A 33 29.75 26.90 -8.70
N VAL A 34 29.54 27.41 -7.50
CA VAL A 34 28.24 27.37 -6.80
C VAL A 34 27.72 28.78 -6.64
N ALA A 35 26.48 29.02 -7.05
CA ALA A 35 25.85 30.32 -6.90
C ALA A 35 25.80 30.72 -5.41
N VAL A 36 26.24 31.94 -5.10
CA VAL A 36 26.19 32.54 -3.75
C VAL A 36 24.73 32.64 -3.30
N GLU A 37 23.91 33.19 -4.17
CA GLU A 37 22.46 33.17 -4.05
C GLU A 37 22.00 31.83 -4.61
N GLN A 38 21.78 30.87 -3.72
CA GLN A 38 20.87 29.80 -4.09
C GLN A 38 19.55 30.48 -4.38
N PRO A 39 18.91 30.22 -5.54
CA PRO A 39 17.55 30.68 -5.71
C PRO A 39 16.83 30.14 -4.48
N GLU A 40 16.33 31.06 -3.63
CA GLU A 40 15.27 30.74 -2.71
C GLU A 40 14.19 30.24 -3.65
N LYS A 41 14.19 28.92 -3.84
CA LYS A 41 13.05 28.24 -4.39
C LYS A 41 11.99 28.66 -3.43
N ASP A 42 11.14 29.59 -3.85
CA ASP A 42 9.74 29.66 -3.46
C ASP A 42 9.27 28.22 -3.57
N ASN A 43 9.51 27.44 -2.52
CA ASN A 43 9.24 26.03 -2.50
C ASN A 43 7.73 26.02 -2.30
N PRO A 44 6.93 25.75 -3.34
CA PRO A 44 5.49 25.82 -3.20
C PRO A 44 4.98 24.82 -2.15
N LEU A 45 5.83 23.87 -1.74
CA LEU A 45 5.57 22.88 -0.70
C LEU A 45 5.99 23.32 0.70
N ARG A 46 6.64 24.47 0.90
CA ARG A 46 7.07 24.94 2.23
C ARG A 46 5.88 25.12 3.19
N THR A 47 4.72 25.46 2.64
CA THR A 47 3.46 25.64 3.39
C THR A 47 2.48 24.48 3.17
N ALA A 48 2.82 23.49 2.32
CA ALA A 48 1.93 22.36 2.05
C ALA A 48 1.68 21.48 3.29
N GLU A 49 2.57 21.54 4.29
CA GLU A 49 2.41 20.81 5.55
C GLU A 49 1.49 21.53 6.56
N MET A 50 1.06 22.78 6.30
CA MET A 50 0.18 23.54 7.20
C MET A 50 -1.32 23.39 6.89
N THR A 51 -1.73 22.66 5.85
CA THR A 51 -3.14 22.61 5.41
C THR A 51 -3.95 21.46 6.01
N LEU A 52 -3.52 20.83 7.09
CA LEU A 52 -4.18 19.61 7.60
C LEU A 52 -4.94 19.77 8.93
N GLU A 53 -4.95 20.95 9.58
CA GLU A 53 -5.54 21.07 10.93
C GLU A 53 -6.57 22.19 11.14
N ASP A 54 -6.90 23.02 10.14
CA ASP A 54 -7.75 24.21 10.37
C ASP A 54 -9.27 23.94 10.39
N ASP A 55 -9.74 22.78 9.91
CA ASP A 55 -11.18 22.52 9.71
C ASP A 55 -11.82 21.58 10.76
N TYR A 56 -11.15 21.29 11.88
CA TYR A 56 -11.71 20.40 12.92
C TYR A 56 -12.92 20.99 13.67
N GLY A 57 -13.19 22.29 13.54
CA GLY A 57 -14.34 22.98 14.15
C GLY A 57 -15.48 23.30 13.17
N MET A 58 -15.35 22.96 11.89
CA MET A 58 -16.27 23.38 10.82
C MET A 58 -17.50 22.47 10.64
N ILE A 59 -17.69 21.50 11.53
CA ILE A 59 -18.86 20.63 11.56
C ILE A 59 -19.79 21.14 12.66
N ASP A 60 -20.96 21.67 12.27
CA ASP A 60 -22.03 22.25 13.13
C ASP A 60 -22.65 21.25 14.14
N GLY A 61 -22.12 20.02 14.25
CA GLY A 61 -22.66 18.96 15.11
C GLY A 61 -24.05 18.46 14.73
N VAL A 62 -24.68 19.00 13.68
CA VAL A 62 -26.00 18.57 13.18
C VAL A 62 -25.85 17.28 12.39
N ILE A 63 -26.20 16.16 13.03
CA ILE A 63 -26.23 14.84 12.39
C ILE A 63 -27.64 14.58 11.82
N ASN A 64 -27.76 14.59 10.49
CA ASN A 64 -29.00 14.26 9.77
C ASN A 64 -29.09 12.73 9.52
N ASN A 65 -29.51 11.96 10.52
CA ASN A 65 -29.71 10.50 10.43
C ASN A 65 -30.96 10.10 9.59
N GLY A 66 -31.33 10.89 8.58
CA GLY A 66 -32.50 10.64 7.75
C GLY A 66 -33.80 10.50 8.54
N ARG A 67 -34.90 10.15 7.85
CA ARG A 67 -36.12 9.70 8.55
C ARG A 67 -35.81 8.33 9.17
N ARG A 68 -36.14 8.09 10.43
CA ARG A 68 -35.87 6.83 11.19
C ARG A 68 -36.22 5.49 10.47
N GLY A 69 -36.88 5.50 9.31
CA GLY A 69 -37.19 4.32 8.49
C GLY A 69 -36.13 3.92 7.45
N GLU A 70 -35.28 4.84 6.97
CA GLU A 70 -34.34 4.57 5.88
C GLU A 70 -33.11 3.77 6.36
N GLU A 71 -32.68 3.93 7.61
CA GLU A 71 -31.67 3.05 8.24
C GLU A 71 -32.20 1.61 8.38
N SER A 72 -33.46 1.42 8.77
CA SER A 72 -34.06 0.09 8.89
C SER A 72 -34.25 -0.59 7.54
N GLU A 73 -34.67 0.14 6.50
CA GLU A 73 -34.78 -0.41 5.14
C GLU A 73 -33.41 -0.76 4.56
N LYS A 74 -32.38 0.06 4.79
CA LYS A 74 -31.02 -0.21 4.34
C LYS A 74 -30.35 -1.35 5.11
N ALA A 75 -30.64 -1.47 6.41
CA ALA A 75 -30.22 -2.62 7.21
C ALA A 75 -30.93 -3.91 6.77
N GLN A 76 -32.21 -3.83 6.42
CA GLN A 76 -32.98 -4.95 5.87
C GLN A 76 -32.47 -5.35 4.47
N GLU A 77 -32.18 -4.39 3.59
CA GLU A 77 -31.61 -4.62 2.26
C GLU A 77 -30.20 -5.23 2.34
N TYR A 78 -29.38 -4.81 3.31
CA TYR A 78 -28.09 -5.43 3.59
C TYR A 78 -28.25 -6.83 4.17
N ALA A 79 -29.23 -7.05 5.05
CA ALA A 79 -29.55 -8.38 5.58
C ALA A 79 -30.00 -9.33 4.46
N ASP A 80 -30.88 -8.90 3.56
CA ASP A 80 -31.33 -9.69 2.40
C ASP A 80 -30.23 -9.93 1.35
N ARG A 81 -29.23 -9.04 1.25
CA ARG A 81 -28.03 -9.27 0.44
C ARG A 81 -27.02 -10.20 1.10
N THR A 82 -27.07 -10.33 2.43
CA THR A 82 -26.12 -11.13 3.22
C THR A 82 -26.70 -12.45 3.71
N THR A 83 -27.99 -12.72 3.49
CA THR A 83 -28.55 -14.07 3.56
C THR A 83 -27.94 -14.90 2.43
N PRO A 84 -27.11 -15.90 2.74
CA PRO A 84 -26.57 -16.74 1.70
C PRO A 84 -27.71 -17.64 1.19
N GLU A 85 -28.11 -17.50 -0.08
CA GLU A 85 -29.00 -18.46 -0.75
C GLU A 85 -28.39 -19.88 -0.82
N LYS A 86 -27.10 -20.02 -0.52
CA LYS A 86 -26.35 -21.27 -0.59
C LYS A 86 -26.05 -21.80 0.82
N PRO A 87 -26.10 -23.13 1.03
CA PRO A 87 -25.75 -23.73 2.31
C PRO A 87 -24.33 -23.34 2.72
N SER A 88 -24.17 -23.04 4.01
CA SER A 88 -22.90 -22.59 4.58
C SER A 88 -21.80 -23.66 4.39
N ILE A 89 -20.53 -23.23 4.33
CA ILE A 89 -19.38 -24.16 4.22
C ILE A 89 -19.40 -25.23 5.32
N ARG A 90 -19.85 -24.86 6.53
CA ARG A 90 -20.00 -25.78 7.66
C ARG A 90 -21.03 -26.88 7.40
N GLU A 91 -22.19 -26.50 6.90
CA GLU A 91 -23.27 -27.44 6.56
C GLU A 91 -22.83 -28.42 5.47
N ARG A 92 -22.16 -27.91 4.43
CA ARG A 92 -21.55 -28.73 3.37
C ARG A 92 -20.51 -29.72 3.90
N LEU A 93 -19.76 -29.35 4.94
CA LEU A 93 -18.76 -30.23 5.57
C LEU A 93 -19.42 -31.31 6.44
N GLU A 94 -20.53 -31.00 7.11
CA GLU A 94 -21.29 -31.96 7.91
C GLU A 94 -22.02 -32.99 7.02
N ASP A 95 -22.53 -32.57 5.87
CA ASP A 95 -23.18 -33.45 4.88
C ASP A 95 -22.17 -34.42 4.24
N ALA A 96 -21.01 -33.90 3.80
CA ALA A 96 -19.92 -34.74 3.26
C ALA A 96 -19.42 -35.79 4.28
N LYS A 97 -19.36 -35.42 5.57
CA LYS A 97 -19.03 -36.38 6.64
C LYS A 97 -20.07 -37.47 6.80
N ARG A 98 -21.35 -37.14 6.63
CA ARG A 98 -22.47 -38.10 6.72
C ARG A 98 -22.48 -39.05 5.53
N GLU A 99 -22.33 -38.53 4.32
CA GLU A 99 -22.22 -39.32 3.08
C GLU A 99 -21.05 -40.31 3.13
N CYS A 100 -19.87 -39.85 3.59
CA CYS A 100 -18.69 -40.72 3.75
C CYS A 100 -18.87 -41.78 4.84
N ALA A 101 -19.69 -41.52 5.86
CA ALA A 101 -19.96 -42.46 6.93
C ALA A 101 -21.00 -43.52 6.51
N GLU A 102 -21.95 -43.17 5.65
CA GLU A 102 -22.94 -44.11 5.09
C GLU A 102 -22.36 -44.97 3.95
N HIS A 103 -21.43 -44.43 3.16
CA HIS A 103 -20.64 -45.22 2.23
C HIS A 103 -19.56 -46.02 2.96
N LYS A 104 -19.96 -47.16 3.53
CA LYS A 104 -19.02 -48.21 3.92
C LYS A 104 -18.18 -48.58 2.69
N PRO A 105 -16.83 -48.51 2.71
CA PRO A 105 -16.04 -49.04 1.61
C PRO A 105 -16.34 -50.53 1.55
N SER A 106 -16.89 -50.99 0.42
CA SER A 106 -16.96 -52.42 0.18
C SER A 106 -15.51 -52.93 0.11
N GLU A 107 -15.12 -53.72 1.11
CA GLU A 107 -13.89 -54.48 1.08
C GLU A 107 -13.89 -55.33 -0.21
N GLY A 108 -13.06 -54.97 -1.19
CA GLY A 108 -13.20 -55.58 -2.50
C GLY A 108 -12.02 -55.33 -3.43
N LYS A 109 -10.97 -56.13 -3.23
CA LYS A 109 -9.86 -56.44 -4.16
C LYS A 109 -8.88 -55.31 -4.50
N LYS A 110 -7.65 -55.48 -3.97
CA LYS A 110 -6.43 -55.00 -4.63
C LYS A 110 -6.36 -55.61 -6.04
N PRO A 111 -6.37 -54.86 -7.15
CA PRO A 111 -5.84 -55.39 -8.40
C PRO A 111 -4.32 -55.34 -8.29
N GLY A 112 -3.71 -56.50 -8.54
CA GLY A 112 -2.27 -56.67 -8.49
C GLY A 112 -1.54 -55.72 -9.44
N ARG A 113 -0.33 -55.39 -9.01
CA ARG A 113 0.85 -55.06 -9.81
C ARG A 113 0.72 -55.42 -11.30
N ASP A 114 0.87 -54.43 -12.16
CA ASP A 114 1.51 -54.62 -13.46
C ASP A 114 2.53 -53.51 -13.69
N VAL A 115 3.79 -53.93 -13.81
CA VAL A 115 4.93 -53.07 -14.13
C VAL A 115 4.99 -53.03 -15.65
N PRO A 116 5.01 -51.86 -16.31
CA PRO A 116 5.21 -51.85 -17.75
C PRO A 116 6.67 -52.23 -18.06
N GLU A 117 6.85 -53.42 -18.66
CA GLU A 117 8.10 -53.77 -19.34
C GLU A 117 8.33 -52.78 -20.47
N HIS A 118 9.47 -52.10 -20.41
CA HIS A 118 9.90 -51.17 -21.44
C HIS A 118 10.61 -51.99 -22.53
N ASP A 119 9.87 -52.31 -23.60
CA ASP A 119 10.44 -53.00 -24.75
C ASP A 119 11.30 -52.05 -25.57
N CYS A 120 12.48 -52.54 -25.95
CA CYS A 120 13.52 -51.84 -26.67
C CYS A 120 13.28 -51.94 -28.18
N LEU A 121 13.27 -50.81 -28.90
CA LEU A 121 13.72 -50.70 -30.31
C LEU A 121 14.33 -49.32 -30.55
#